data_AF-A0AAW0SUY8-F1
#
_entry.id   AF-A0AAW0SUY8-F1
#
_cell.length_a   1.000
_cell.length_b   1.000
_cell.length_c   1.000
_cell.angle_alpha   90.00
_cell.angle_beta   90.00
_cell.angle_gamma   90.00
#
_symmetry.space_group_name_H-M   'P 1'
#
loop_
_entity.id
_entity.type
_entity.pdbx_description
1 polymer ?
#
loop_
_entity_poly.entity_id
_entity_poly.type
_entity_poly.pdbx_seq_one_letter_code
_entity_poly.pdbx_strand_id
1 'polypeptide(L)'
;MAIRDHYVEYPSNLWVSESFVGRGLVYRGYRRHARRRFGKVEYKHCHYFVTLEEGDPPQQYYTYQAKLTPEEMLQEYLKELRKRNVPFAI
;
A
#
# COMPACT_ATOMS: atom_id res chain seq x y z
N MET A 1 -14.14 19.06 0.96
CA MET A 1 -12.86 18.54 0.44
C MET A 1 -12.97 18.39 -1.06
N ALA A 2 -13.10 17.21 -1.70
CA ALA A 2 -12.97 17.09 -3.16
C ALA A 2 -13.80 18.09 -4.01
N ILE A 3 -15.13 18.11 -3.89
CA ILE A 3 -15.99 19.03 -4.67
C ILE A 3 -15.79 20.50 -4.27
N ARG A 4 -15.71 20.76 -2.96
CA ARG A 4 -15.75 22.14 -2.42
C ARG A 4 -14.42 22.88 -2.51
N ASP A 5 -13.32 22.15 -2.31
CA ASP A 5 -11.99 22.72 -2.07
C ASP A 5 -11.00 22.37 -3.19
N HIS A 6 -11.27 21.31 -3.95
CA HIS A 6 -10.42 20.84 -5.06
C HIS A 6 -11.12 20.88 -6.44
N TYR A 7 -12.27 21.54 -6.53
CA TYR A 7 -13.00 21.81 -7.80
C TYR A 7 -13.30 20.57 -8.66
N VAL A 8 -13.61 19.44 -8.04
CA VAL A 8 -14.09 18.24 -8.75
C VAL A 8 -15.58 18.40 -9.10
N GLU A 9 -15.94 18.24 -10.38
CA GLU A 9 -17.32 18.42 -10.86
C GLU A 9 -18.24 17.26 -10.47
N TYR A 10 -17.78 16.01 -10.67
CA TYR A 10 -18.60 14.81 -10.47
C TYR A 10 -18.10 13.97 -9.29
N PRO A 11 -18.86 13.86 -8.18
CA PRO A 11 -18.47 13.01 -7.05
C PRO A 11 -18.34 11.53 -7.40
N SER A 12 -19.10 11.08 -8.40
CA SER A 12 -19.07 9.70 -8.89
C SER A 12 -17.85 9.38 -9.74
N ASN A 13 -17.16 10.40 -10.27
CA ASN A 13 -15.99 10.24 -11.12
C ASN A 13 -14.69 10.29 -10.30
N LEU A 14 -14.67 9.59 -9.17
CA LEU A 14 -13.51 9.49 -8.30
C LEU A 14 -13.29 8.03 -7.92
N TRP A 15 -12.03 7.61 -7.90
CA TRP A 15 -11.65 6.28 -7.45
C TRP A 15 -10.55 6.34 -6.39
N VAL A 16 -10.44 5.30 -5.58
CA VAL A 16 -9.48 5.22 -4.48
C VAL A 16 -8.12 4.81 -5.03
N SER A 17 -7.18 5.74 -5.12
CA SER A 17 -5.82 5.47 -5.64
C SER A 17 -4.95 4.77 -4.61
N GLU A 18 -4.91 5.27 -3.38
CA GLU A 18 -4.20 4.63 -2.27
C GLU A 18 -5.06 4.62 -1.01
N SER A 19 -4.99 3.51 -0.26
CA SER A 19 -5.58 3.41 1.07
C SER A 19 -4.66 2.65 2.00
N PHE A 20 -4.21 3.31 3.07
CA PHE A 20 -3.34 2.66 4.04
C PHE A 20 -3.54 3.20 5.46
N VAL A 21 -3.08 2.42 6.42
CA VAL A 21 -3.20 2.72 7.85
C VAL A 21 -1.82 2.96 8.43
N GLY A 22 -1.64 4.10 9.09
CA GLY A 22 -0.47 4.41 9.89
C GLY A 22 -0.70 4.10 11.37
N ARG A 23 0.37 3.71 12.08
CA ARG A 23 0.35 3.59 13.54
C ARG A 23 0.31 4.98 14.16
N GLY A 24 -0.70 5.25 14.99
CA GLY A 24 -0.82 6.48 15.76
C GLY A 24 -0.20 6.36 17.16
N LEU A 25 -0.44 7.38 17.98
CA LEU A 25 0.04 7.43 19.35
C LEU A 25 -0.49 6.23 20.17
N VAL A 26 0.41 5.63 20.94
CA VAL A 26 0.08 4.50 21.83
C VAL A 26 0.24 4.94 23.27
N TYR A 27 -0.88 5.09 23.98
CA TYR A 27 -0.86 5.40 25.39
C TYR A 27 -0.71 4.11 26.19
N ARG A 28 0.16 4.15 27.22
CA ARG A 28 0.45 2.99 28.05
C ARG A 28 -0.20 3.19 29.42
N GLY A 29 -1.13 2.31 29.74
CA GLY A 29 -1.77 2.23 31.05
C GLY A 29 -1.34 0.98 31.81
N TYR A 30 -1.95 0.81 32.98
CA TYR A 30 -1.66 -0.30 33.86
C TYR A 30 -2.95 -0.98 34.31
N ARG A 31 -2.99 -2.31 34.20
CA ARG A 31 -4.12 -3.15 34.63
C ARG A 31 -3.72 -3.91 35.88
N ARG A 32 -4.50 -3.74 36.94
CA ARG A 32 -4.33 -4.48 38.20
C ARG A 32 -4.81 -5.91 38.03
N HIS A 33 -4.03 -6.87 38.51
CA HIS A 33 -4.39 -8.27 38.61
C HIS A 33 -4.35 -8.75 40.07
N ALA A 34 -4.89 -9.93 40.35
CA ALA A 34 -4.83 -10.55 41.66
C ALA A 34 -3.38 -10.76 42.13
N ARG A 35 -3.17 -10.88 43.45
CA ARG A 35 -1.87 -11.13 44.07
C ARG A 35 -0.81 -10.05 43.76
N ARG A 36 -1.22 -8.77 43.75
CA ARG A 36 -0.35 -7.61 43.49
C ARG A 36 0.40 -7.66 42.15
N ARG A 37 -0.12 -8.43 41.19
CA ARG A 37 0.41 -8.47 39.82
C ARG A 37 -0.22 -7.36 39.01
N PHE A 38 0.48 -6.98 37.94
CA PHE A 38 -0.03 -5.96 37.05
C PHE A 38 0.42 -6.20 35.62
N GLY A 39 -0.44 -5.81 34.69
CA GLY A 39 -0.24 -5.91 33.25
C GLY A 39 -0.13 -4.53 32.64
N LYS A 40 0.69 -4.40 31.61
CA LYS A 40 0.74 -3.20 30.79
C LYS A 40 -0.43 -3.22 29.79
N VAL A 41 -1.18 -2.13 29.71
CA VAL A 41 -2.23 -1.94 28.72
C VAL A 41 -1.75 -0.94 27.68
N GLU A 42 -2.00 -1.21 26.41
CA GLU A 42 -1.67 -0.29 25.32
C GLU A 42 -2.95 0.16 24.62
N TYR A 43 -3.28 1.45 24.73
CA TYR A 43 -4.34 2.11 23.97
C TYR A 43 -3.75 2.58 22.64
N LYS A 44 -3.92 1.76 21.61
CA LYS A 44 -3.34 1.99 20.28
C LYS A 44 -4.32 2.82 19.44
N HIS A 45 -3.84 3.93 18.90
CA HIS A 45 -4.55 4.72 17.90
C HIS A 45 -3.95 4.44 16.52
N CYS A 46 -4.72 4.72 15.47
CA CYS A 46 -4.27 4.64 14.09
C CYS A 46 -4.68 5.89 13.32
N HIS A 47 -3.96 6.15 12.24
CA HIS A 47 -4.29 7.15 11.24
C HIS A 47 -4.74 6.40 9.99
N TYR A 48 -5.85 6.83 9.40
CA TYR A 48 -6.31 6.30 8.11
C TYR A 48 -6.05 7.36 7.05
N PHE A 49 -5.32 6.96 6.00
CA PHE A 49 -4.98 7.82 4.88
C PHE A 49 -5.63 7.27 3.62
N VAL A 50 -6.22 8.16 2.84
CA VAL A 50 -6.86 7.85 1.56
C VAL A 50 -6.52 8.93 0.56
N THR A 51 -6.18 8.53 -0.66
CA THR A 51 -6.06 9.42 -1.80
C THR A 51 -7.14 9.06 -2.82
N LEU A 52 -7.77 10.08 -3.39
CA LEU A 52 -8.77 9.94 -4.43
C LEU A 52 -8.22 10.58 -5.71
N GLU A 53 -8.38 9.88 -6.82
CA GLU A 53 -8.03 10.37 -8.15
C GLU A 53 -9.30 10.52 -8.99
N GLU A 54 -9.34 11.55 -9.84
CA GLU A 54 -10.46 11.81 -10.74
C GLU A 54 -10.38 10.94 -11.99
N GLY A 55 -11.53 10.39 -12.39
CA GLY A 55 -11.66 9.49 -13.54
C GLY A 55 -12.18 8.10 -13.18
N ASP A 56 -12.22 7.25 -14.20
CA ASP A 56 -12.52 5.83 -14.02
C ASP A 56 -11.31 5.09 -13.42
N PRO A 57 -11.56 4.07 -12.57
CA PRO A 57 -10.49 3.27 -12.02
C PRO A 57 -9.71 2.53 -13.12
N PRO A 58 -8.40 2.32 -12.96
CA PRO A 58 -7.61 1.55 -13.90
C PRO A 58 -8.14 0.11 -13.96
N GLN A 59 -8.12 -0.50 -15.16
CA GLN A 59 -8.55 -1.89 -15.36
C GLN A 59 -7.81 -2.87 -14.45
N GLN A 60 -6.55 -2.57 -14.14
CA GLN A 60 -5.74 -3.37 -13.25
C GLN A 60 -5.05 -2.51 -12.20
N TYR A 61 -5.50 -2.66 -10.95
CA TYR A 61 -5.05 -1.88 -9.80
C TYR A 61 -3.65 -2.28 -9.31
N TYR A 62 -3.38 -3.58 -9.25
CA TYR A 62 -2.08 -4.12 -8.83
C TYR A 62 -1.29 -4.58 -10.05
N THR A 63 -0.56 -3.65 -10.68
CA THR A 63 0.25 -3.94 -11.87
C THR A 63 1.33 -4.98 -11.60
N TYR A 64 1.90 -5.01 -10.39
CA TYR A 64 2.89 -6.02 -9.99
C TYR A 64 2.29 -7.43 -9.80
N GLN A 65 0.96 -7.56 -9.70
CA GLN A 65 0.26 -8.85 -9.66
C GLN A 65 -0.25 -9.26 -11.03
N ALA A 66 0.02 -8.48 -12.08
CA ALA A 66 -0.29 -8.86 -13.45
C ALA A 66 0.38 -10.18 -13.73
N LYS A 67 -0.42 -11.17 -14.15
CA LYS A 67 0.15 -12.34 -14.80
C LYS A 67 0.68 -11.85 -16.15
N LEU A 68 2.00 -11.87 -16.29
CA LEU A 68 2.65 -11.66 -17.57
C LEU A 68 2.08 -12.67 -18.58
N THR A 69 1.84 -12.20 -19.79
CA THR A 69 1.52 -13.10 -20.90
C THR A 69 2.72 -14.02 -21.18
N PRO A 70 2.51 -15.23 -21.74
CA PRO A 70 3.62 -16.12 -22.08
C PRO A 70 4.69 -15.47 -22.97
N GLU A 71 4.27 -14.55 -23.85
CA GLU A 71 5.17 -13.78 -24.72
C GLU A 71 6.04 -12.80 -23.92
N GLU A 72 5.44 -12.04 -22.99
CA GLU A 72 6.17 -11.14 -22.11
C GLU A 72 7.15 -11.90 -21.21
N MET A 73 6.74 -13.05 -20.67
CA MET A 73 7.62 -13.93 -19.89
C MET A 73 8.83 -14.39 -20.71
N LEU A 74 8.62 -14.77 -21.97
CA LEU A 74 9.70 -15.15 -22.88
C LEU A 74 10.65 -13.98 -23.16
N GLN A 75 10.11 -12.78 -23.37
CA GLN A 75 10.94 -11.58 -23.59
C GLN A 75 11.77 -11.22 -22.37
N GLU A 76 11.21 -11.29 -21.16
CA GLU A 76 11.97 -11.10 -19.93
C GLU A 76 13.09 -12.14 -19.78
N TYR A 77 12.78 -13.41 -20.03
CA TYR A 77 13.79 -14.48 -20.01
C TYR A 77 14.93 -14.23 -21.01
N LEU A 78 14.61 -13.84 -22.25
CA LEU A 78 15.62 -13.48 -23.26
C LEU A 78 16.43 -12.25 -22.84
N LYS A 79 15.80 -11.26 -22.21
CA LYS A 79 16.48 -10.07 -21.69
C LYS A 79 17.45 -10.44 -20.57
N GLU A 80 17.09 -11.33 -19.67
CA GLU A 80 17.98 -11.86 -18.64
C GLU A 80 19.16 -12.61 -19.25
N LEU A 81 18.92 -13.47 -20.24
CA LEU A 81 19.97 -14.18 -20.97
C LEU A 81 20.98 -13.22 -21.61
N ARG A 82 20.51 -12.16 -22.26
CA ARG A 82 21.36 -11.14 -22.90
C ARG A 82 22.17 -10.31 -21.89
N LYS A 83 21.67 -10.15 -20.67
CA LYS A 83 22.36 -9.42 -19.60
C LYS A 83 23.48 -10.24 -18.94
N ARG A 84 23.57 -11.56 -19.20
CA ARG A 84 24.59 -12.41 -18.59
C ARG A 84 25.97 -11.96 -19.08
N ASN A 85 26.83 -11.62 -18.14
CA ASN A 85 28.26 -11.42 -18.35
C ASN A 85 29.03 -12.55 -17.68
N VAL A 86 30.31 -12.70 -18.03
CA VAL A 86 31.19 -13.64 -17.35
C VAL A 86 31.56 -13.04 -16.00
N PRO A 87 31.15 -13.64 -14.87
CA PRO A 87 31.56 -13.12 -13.56
C PRO A 87 33.08 -13.28 -13.42
N PHE A 88 33.75 -12.24 -12.91
CA PHE A 88 35.21 -12.18 -12.69
C PHE A 88 36.09 -12.14 -13.95
N ALA A 89 35.57 -11.70 -15.09
CA ALA A 89 36.41 -11.35 -16.24
C ALA A 89 37.22 -10.06 -15.96
N ILE A 90 38.49 -10.05 -16.39
CA ILE A 90 39.48 -8.94 -16.23
C ILE A 90 38.95 -7.65 -16.87
#